data_AF-A0AAW1CBB4-F1
#
_entry.id   AF-A0AAW1CBB4-F1
#
_cell.length_a   1.000
_cell.length_b   1.000
_cell.length_c   1.000
_cell.angle_alpha   90.00
_cell.angle_beta   90.00
_cell.angle_gamma   90.00
#
_symmetry.space_group_name_H-M   'P 1'
#
loop_
_entity.id
_entity.type
_entity.pdbx_description
1 polymer ?
#
loop_
_entity_poly.entity_id
_entity_poly.type
_entity_poly.pdbx_seq_one_letter_code
_entity_poly.pdbx_strand_id
1 'polypeptide(L)'
;MDSLEATSADSSVTSGYESCGIASDHSWDFLMKEYEPVLQECLLGSRCLVKIKSLMRKLQKLQEKAVAEDDYEKADKFRRRLEELHKEKSWLNFQLPSQHPSISSFLDKIRVYIQMILYEGVHKERKRLLEKSHQEILSLPYHEKIQVPVTKWDQLLEEKKWIQKEIEVLRAKLVVLEAKDQQLKIEIQEQDCHIHEQDYELSTLLNWVSLKELQTIGKALADILVASHKIPYSLDFPEPVKRRKYMASIAHQRWKSGVK
;
A
#
# COMPACT_ATOMS: atom_id res chain seq x y z
N MET A 1 84.05 12.47 -8.29
CA MET A 1 83.74 12.72 -9.71
C MET A 1 82.24 12.90 -9.78
N ASP A 2 81.83 14.16 -9.62
CA ASP A 2 80.47 14.63 -9.86
C ASP A 2 80.10 14.46 -11.33
N SER A 3 78.84 14.17 -11.63
CA SER A 3 78.18 14.63 -12.86
C SER A 3 76.68 14.63 -12.70
N LEU A 4 76.14 15.84 -12.66
CA LEU A 4 74.76 16.24 -12.82
C LEU A 4 74.30 15.92 -14.24
N GLU A 5 73.02 15.56 -14.44
CA GLU A 5 72.17 16.32 -15.35
C GLU A 5 70.69 16.07 -15.09
N ALA A 6 69.95 17.17 -15.07
CA ALA A 6 68.50 17.26 -15.02
C ALA A 6 67.96 17.70 -16.39
N THR A 7 66.63 17.72 -16.51
CA THR A 7 65.79 18.05 -17.68
C THR A 7 65.51 16.83 -18.58
N SER A 8 64.30 16.58 -19.07
CA SER A 8 63.28 17.50 -19.56
C SER A 8 61.89 16.84 -19.52
N ALA A 9 60.87 17.69 -19.45
CA ALA A 9 59.45 17.37 -19.48
C ALA A 9 59.03 16.55 -20.70
N ASP A 10 58.06 15.66 -20.52
CA ASP A 10 57.00 15.53 -21.51
C ASP A 10 55.65 15.26 -20.85
N SER A 11 54.69 16.08 -21.27
CA SER A 11 53.31 16.07 -20.84
C SER A 11 52.59 15.00 -21.65
N SER A 12 51.88 14.08 -21.00
CA SER A 12 50.89 13.27 -21.69
C SER A 12 49.58 13.25 -20.90
N VAL A 13 48.67 14.07 -21.44
CA VAL A 13 47.23 14.05 -21.22
C VAL A 13 46.72 12.63 -21.44
N THR A 14 46.39 11.92 -20.36
CA THR A 14 45.62 10.68 -20.47
C THR A 14 44.19 10.99 -20.07
N SER A 15 43.37 11.16 -21.10
CA SER A 15 41.97 10.74 -21.18
C SER A 15 41.33 10.35 -19.85
N GLY A 16 40.52 11.26 -19.30
CA GLY A 16 39.57 10.96 -18.24
C GLY A 16 38.54 9.94 -18.69
N TYR A 17 38.87 8.67 -18.57
CA TYR A 17 37.89 7.61 -18.40
C TYR A 17 37.83 7.36 -16.90
N GLU A 18 36.88 8.02 -16.24
CA GLU A 18 36.48 7.66 -14.88
C GLU A 18 36.03 6.19 -14.92
N SER A 19 36.93 5.30 -14.51
CA SER A 19 36.71 3.88 -14.44
C SER A 19 35.75 3.58 -13.29
N CYS A 20 34.46 3.67 -13.57
CA CYS A 20 33.41 3.24 -12.66
C CYS A 20 33.21 1.73 -12.83
N GLY A 21 34.05 0.87 -12.21
CA GLY A 21 33.87 -0.57 -12.46
C GLY A 21 34.79 -1.60 -11.83
N ILE A 22 35.45 -1.35 -10.69
CA ILE A 22 36.22 -2.43 -10.00
C ILE A 22 35.68 -2.73 -8.58
N ALA A 23 34.96 -1.80 -7.96
CA ALA A 23 34.37 -2.02 -6.63
C ALA A 23 33.03 -2.80 -6.67
N SER A 24 32.40 -2.98 -7.83
CA SER A 24 31.07 -3.57 -7.94
C SER A 24 31.05 -5.11 -8.00
N ASP A 25 32.10 -5.75 -8.52
CA ASP A 25 32.09 -7.21 -8.73
C ASP A 25 32.11 -7.98 -7.40
N HIS A 26 32.91 -7.53 -6.43
CA HIS A 26 32.99 -8.15 -5.11
C HIS A 26 31.72 -7.98 -4.26
N SER A 27 30.87 -7.00 -4.56
CA SER A 27 29.60 -6.74 -3.87
C SER A 27 28.54 -7.79 -4.23
N TRP A 28 28.41 -8.10 -5.53
CA TRP A 28 27.49 -9.12 -6.01
C TRP A 28 27.93 -10.53 -5.62
N ASP A 29 29.23 -10.81 -5.66
CA ASP A 29 29.77 -12.09 -5.21
C ASP A 29 29.49 -12.36 -3.72
N PHE A 30 29.60 -11.33 -2.88
CA PHE A 30 29.28 -11.43 -1.45
C PHE A 30 27.78 -11.70 -1.22
N LEU A 31 26.90 -10.99 -1.93
CA LEU A 31 25.45 -11.22 -1.89
C LEU A 31 25.09 -12.63 -2.40
N MET A 32 25.66 -13.07 -3.50
CA MET A 32 25.39 -14.41 -4.05
C MET A 32 25.83 -15.51 -3.09
N LYS A 33 26.94 -15.34 -2.38
CA LYS A 33 27.42 -16.28 -1.37
C LYS A 33 26.46 -16.44 -0.18
N GLU A 34 25.67 -15.42 0.15
CA GLU A 34 24.65 -15.48 1.21
C GLU A 34 23.49 -16.42 0.84
N TYR A 35 23.09 -16.43 -0.44
CA TYR A 35 21.98 -17.25 -0.94
C TYR A 35 22.43 -18.61 -1.51
N GLU A 36 23.71 -18.81 -1.79
CA GLU A 36 24.30 -20.07 -2.26
C GLU A 36 23.81 -21.33 -1.52
N PRO A 37 23.80 -21.39 -0.16
CA PRO A 37 23.34 -22.59 0.53
C PRO A 37 21.86 -22.91 0.25
N VAL A 38 21.03 -21.88 0.15
CA VAL A 38 19.59 -22.02 -0.16
C VAL A 38 19.41 -22.52 -1.60
N LEU A 39 20.17 -21.98 -2.54
CA LEU A 39 20.15 -22.42 -3.93
C LEU A 39 20.58 -23.88 -4.05
N GLN A 40 21.64 -24.27 -3.33
CA GLN A 40 22.13 -25.65 -3.31
C GLN A 40 21.12 -26.62 -2.70
N GLU A 41 20.43 -26.23 -1.63
CA GLU A 41 19.34 -27.02 -1.03
C GLU A 41 18.18 -27.21 -2.02
N CYS A 42 17.76 -26.14 -2.71
CA CYS A 42 16.71 -26.22 -3.74
C CYS A 42 17.10 -27.15 -4.91
N LEU A 43 18.36 -27.10 -5.34
CA LEU A 43 18.90 -27.98 -6.39
C LEU A 43 18.93 -29.44 -5.94
N LEU A 44 19.38 -29.71 -4.71
CA LEU A 44 19.40 -31.06 -4.14
C LEU A 44 17.98 -31.62 -4.01
N GLY A 45 17.05 -30.83 -3.47
CA GLY A 45 15.63 -31.18 -3.38
C GLY A 45 15.02 -31.50 -4.75
N SER A 46 15.33 -30.70 -5.77
CA SER A 46 14.89 -30.92 -7.15
C SER A 46 15.44 -32.23 -7.73
N ARG A 47 16.72 -32.52 -7.52
CA ARG A 47 17.36 -33.77 -7.96
C ARG A 47 16.74 -34.99 -7.27
N CYS A 48 16.48 -34.90 -5.97
CA CYS A 48 15.81 -35.96 -5.22
C CYS A 48 14.37 -36.18 -5.72
N LEU A 49 13.62 -35.12 -5.97
CA LEU A 49 12.26 -35.20 -6.50
C LEU A 49 12.20 -35.92 -7.85
N VAL A 50 13.15 -35.63 -8.76
CA VAL A 50 13.24 -36.30 -10.06
C VAL A 50 13.53 -37.79 -9.89
N LYS A 51 14.43 -38.16 -8.98
CA LYS A 51 14.73 -39.57 -8.67
C LYS A 51 13.50 -40.29 -8.12
N ILE A 52 12.79 -39.68 -7.15
CA ILE A 52 11.56 -40.23 -6.57
C ILE A 52 10.49 -40.43 -7.66
N LYS A 53 10.21 -39.41 -8.48
CA LYS A 53 9.24 -39.51 -9.58
C LYS A 53 9.60 -40.63 -10.57
N SER A 54 10.88 -40.82 -10.87
CA SER A 54 11.36 -41.90 -11.74
C SER A 54 11.13 -43.28 -11.11
N LEU A 55 11.47 -43.44 -9.82
CA LEU A 55 11.23 -44.69 -9.08
C LEU A 55 9.75 -45.02 -8.95
N MET A 56 8.91 -44.03 -8.64
CA MET A 56 7.45 -44.20 -8.58
C MET A 56 6.91 -44.71 -9.91
N ARG A 57 7.32 -44.10 -11.04
CA ARG A 57 6.88 -44.57 -12.37
C ARG A 57 7.32 -46.00 -12.66
N LYS A 58 8.53 -46.40 -12.24
CA LYS A 58 9.00 -47.79 -12.38
C LYS A 58 8.19 -48.75 -11.52
N LEU A 59 7.92 -48.40 -10.27
CA LEU A 59 7.11 -49.19 -9.34
C LEU A 59 5.68 -49.35 -9.83
N GLN A 60 5.08 -48.30 -10.38
CA GLN A 60 3.74 -48.35 -10.96
C GLN A 60 3.65 -49.36 -12.12
N LYS A 61 4.64 -49.34 -13.04
CA LYS A 61 4.71 -50.34 -14.11
C LYS A 61 4.88 -51.76 -13.58
N LEU A 62 5.67 -51.94 -12.52
CA LEU A 62 5.87 -53.25 -11.89
C LEU A 62 4.61 -53.74 -11.16
N GLN A 63 3.84 -52.82 -10.56
CA GLN A 63 2.55 -53.11 -9.96
C GLN A 63 1.54 -53.54 -11.02
N GLU A 64 1.40 -52.78 -12.12
CA GLU A 64 0.52 -53.12 -13.25
C GLU A 64 0.86 -54.50 -13.83
N LYS A 65 2.16 -54.80 -13.97
CA LYS A 65 2.62 -56.11 -14.43
C LYS A 65 2.27 -57.24 -13.45
N ALA A 66 2.47 -57.04 -12.14
CA ALA A 66 2.13 -58.05 -11.14
C ALA A 66 0.62 -58.32 -11.09
N VAL A 67 -0.21 -57.29 -11.27
CA VAL A 67 -1.68 -57.44 -11.40
C VAL A 67 -2.04 -58.26 -12.63
N ALA A 68 -1.38 -58.03 -13.78
CA ALA A 68 -1.61 -58.81 -14.99
C ALA A 68 -1.16 -60.29 -14.87
N GLU A 69 -0.27 -60.59 -13.93
CA GLU A 69 0.21 -61.94 -13.59
C GLU A 69 -0.60 -62.59 -12.46
N ASP A 70 -1.70 -61.98 -12.00
CA ASP A 70 -2.51 -62.39 -10.83
C ASP A 70 -1.71 -62.54 -9.52
N ASP A 71 -0.52 -61.94 -9.44
CA ASP A 71 0.33 -61.90 -8.23
C ASP A 71 -0.04 -60.68 -7.37
N TYR A 72 -1.18 -60.79 -6.70
CA TYR A 72 -1.72 -59.73 -5.85
C TYR A 72 -0.84 -59.42 -4.63
N GLU A 73 -0.08 -60.38 -4.11
CA GLU A 73 0.83 -60.14 -2.98
C GLU A 73 1.98 -59.21 -3.40
N LYS A 74 2.57 -59.44 -4.56
CA LYS A 74 3.61 -58.60 -5.13
C LYS A 74 3.08 -57.23 -5.56
N ALA A 75 1.88 -57.19 -6.15
CA ALA A 75 1.21 -55.93 -6.47
C ALA A 75 0.99 -55.08 -5.20
N ASP A 76 0.59 -55.70 -4.09
CA ASP A 76 0.39 -55.02 -2.81
C ASP A 76 1.70 -54.48 -2.20
N LYS A 77 2.81 -55.22 -2.33
CA LYS A 77 4.14 -54.74 -1.92
C LYS A 77 4.55 -53.48 -2.71
N PHE A 78 4.32 -53.47 -4.02
CA PHE A 78 4.60 -52.28 -4.84
C PHE A 78 3.68 -51.10 -4.50
N ARG A 79 2.40 -51.35 -4.21
CA ARG A 79 1.45 -50.34 -3.74
C ARG A 79 1.92 -49.69 -2.44
N ARG A 80 2.28 -50.48 -1.43
CA ARG A 80 2.83 -49.96 -0.16
C ARG A 80 4.08 -49.12 -0.37
N ARG A 81 5.00 -49.58 -1.23
CA ARG A 81 6.22 -48.81 -1.55
C ARG A 81 5.93 -47.50 -2.28
N LEU A 82 4.90 -47.46 -3.14
CA LEU A 82 4.43 -46.24 -3.78
C LEU A 82 3.89 -45.24 -2.76
N GLU A 83 3.10 -45.71 -1.78
CA GLU A 83 2.58 -44.86 -0.69
C GLU A 83 3.70 -44.24 0.15
N GLU A 84 4.75 -45.01 0.47
CA GLU A 84 5.96 -44.49 1.14
C GLU A 84 6.65 -43.40 0.32
N LEU A 85 6.85 -43.61 -0.98
CA LEU A 85 7.46 -42.61 -1.85
C LEU A 85 6.57 -41.36 -2.04
N HIS A 86 5.24 -41.52 -2.04
CA HIS A 86 4.32 -40.40 -2.03
C HIS A 86 4.46 -39.56 -0.76
N LYS A 87 4.60 -40.21 0.41
CA LYS A 87 4.90 -39.53 1.67
C LYS A 87 6.25 -38.83 1.57
N GLU A 88 7.34 -39.53 1.23
CA GLU A 88 8.68 -38.94 1.08
C GLU A 88 8.68 -37.71 0.15
N LYS A 89 7.97 -37.80 -0.98
CA LYS A 89 7.76 -36.67 -1.90
C LYS A 89 7.09 -35.48 -1.24
N SER A 90 6.12 -35.69 -0.35
CA SER A 90 5.42 -34.60 0.36
C SER A 90 6.27 -33.92 1.43
N TRP A 91 7.29 -34.61 1.97
CA TRP A 91 8.27 -34.03 2.90
C TRP A 91 9.37 -33.23 2.20
N LEU A 92 9.54 -33.39 0.88
CA LEU A 92 10.51 -32.59 0.14
C LEU A 92 9.96 -31.19 -0.06
N ASN A 93 10.69 -30.20 0.48
CA ASN A 93 10.46 -28.78 0.21
C ASN A 93 10.84 -28.46 -1.23
N PHE A 94 9.96 -28.82 -2.18
CA PHE A 94 10.09 -28.40 -3.56
C PHE A 94 9.69 -26.93 -3.65
N GLN A 95 10.68 -26.08 -3.79
CA GLN A 95 10.47 -24.68 -4.14
C GLN A 95 11.43 -24.34 -5.28
N LEU A 96 10.91 -23.59 -6.27
CA LEU A 96 11.80 -22.87 -7.16
C LEU A 96 12.67 -21.94 -6.28
N PRO A 97 13.94 -21.72 -6.61
CA PRO A 97 14.76 -20.74 -5.89
C PRO A 97 14.05 -19.40 -5.68
N SER A 98 13.29 -18.94 -6.67
CA SER A 98 12.50 -17.70 -6.61
C SER A 98 11.32 -17.72 -5.63
N GLN A 99 10.84 -18.90 -5.24
CA GLN A 99 9.74 -19.07 -4.27
C GLN A 99 10.24 -19.19 -2.83
N HIS A 100 11.55 -19.36 -2.63
CA HIS A 100 12.12 -19.38 -1.29
C HIS A 100 11.96 -18.00 -0.62
N PRO A 101 11.46 -17.90 0.63
CA PRO A 101 11.13 -16.61 1.25
C PRO A 101 12.28 -15.58 1.24
N SER A 102 13.50 -16.02 1.52
CA SER A 102 14.68 -15.15 1.54
C SER A 102 15.03 -14.60 0.15
N ILE A 103 14.93 -15.45 -0.89
CA ILE A 103 15.26 -15.08 -2.27
C ILE A 103 14.14 -14.20 -2.84
N SER A 104 12.88 -14.54 -2.58
CA SER A 104 11.73 -13.72 -3.00
C SER A 104 11.82 -12.31 -2.42
N SER A 105 12.09 -12.18 -1.12
CA SER A 105 12.25 -10.88 -0.45
C SER A 105 13.38 -10.06 -1.07
N PHE A 106 14.51 -10.69 -1.38
CA PHE A 106 15.63 -10.03 -2.06
C PHE A 106 15.26 -9.55 -3.47
N LEU A 107 14.60 -10.40 -4.27
CA LEU A 107 14.14 -10.04 -5.60
C LEU A 107 13.12 -8.90 -5.57
N ASP A 108 12.24 -8.86 -4.56
CA ASP A 108 11.30 -7.77 -4.37
C ASP A 108 12.01 -6.46 -3.99
N LYS A 109 13.04 -6.51 -3.13
CA LYS A 109 13.89 -5.33 -2.83
C LYS A 109 14.57 -4.80 -4.08
N ILE A 110 15.15 -5.67 -4.90
CA ILE A 110 15.75 -5.28 -6.19
C ILE A 110 14.69 -4.66 -7.10
N ARG A 111 13.50 -5.26 -7.20
CA ARG A 111 12.41 -4.72 -8.01
C ARG A 111 12.03 -3.31 -7.59
N VAL A 112 11.85 -3.08 -6.29
CA VAL A 112 11.53 -1.75 -5.72
C VAL A 112 12.67 -0.77 -5.99
N TYR A 113 13.92 -1.19 -5.80
CA TYR A 113 15.09 -0.35 -6.06
C TYR A 113 15.20 0.06 -7.53
N ILE A 114 15.01 -0.89 -8.47
CA ILE A 114 14.99 -0.60 -9.91
C ILE A 114 13.83 0.34 -10.25
N GLN A 115 12.62 0.11 -9.72
CA GLN A 115 11.48 1.00 -9.95
C GLN A 115 11.74 2.41 -9.44
N MET A 116 12.38 2.56 -8.27
CA MET A 116 12.76 3.84 -7.71
C MET A 116 13.79 4.56 -8.59
N ILE A 117 14.85 3.87 -9.03
CA ILE A 117 15.86 4.43 -9.94
C ILE A 117 15.24 4.82 -11.28
N LEU A 118 14.37 3.99 -11.83
CA LEU A 118 13.70 4.28 -13.10
C LEU A 118 12.78 5.50 -12.95
N TYR A 119 12.03 5.59 -11.84
CA TYR A 119 11.21 6.77 -11.54
C TYR A 119 12.05 8.03 -11.38
N GLU A 120 13.16 7.96 -10.64
CA GLU A 120 14.07 9.08 -10.43
C GLU A 120 14.85 9.45 -11.70
N GLY A 121 15.20 8.48 -12.54
CA GLY A 121 15.79 8.66 -13.86
C GLY A 121 14.82 9.35 -14.80
N VAL A 122 13.56 8.93 -14.84
CA VAL A 122 12.49 9.61 -15.60
C VAL A 122 12.24 11.02 -15.06
N HIS A 123 12.32 11.24 -13.74
CA HIS A 123 12.18 12.56 -13.14
C HIS A 123 13.38 13.48 -13.43
N LYS A 124 14.61 12.95 -13.36
CA LYS A 124 15.86 13.66 -13.67
C LYS A 124 16.00 13.93 -15.16
N GLU A 125 15.60 13.00 -16.02
CA GLU A 125 15.56 13.17 -17.48
C GLU A 125 14.47 14.17 -17.86
N ARG A 126 13.28 14.11 -17.23
CA ARG A 126 12.24 15.15 -17.40
C ARG A 126 12.72 16.51 -16.91
N LYS A 127 13.47 16.58 -15.81
CA LYS A 127 14.04 17.82 -15.28
C LYS A 127 15.17 18.36 -16.19
N ARG A 128 16.05 17.48 -16.69
CA ARG A 128 17.10 17.81 -17.68
C ARG A 128 16.54 18.20 -19.03
N LEU A 129 15.48 17.57 -19.51
CA LEU A 129 14.75 17.94 -20.74
C LEU A 129 14.02 19.27 -20.57
N LEU A 130 13.44 19.52 -19.39
CA LEU A 130 12.87 20.83 -19.05
C LEU A 130 13.97 21.90 -19.04
N GLU A 131 15.12 21.62 -18.43
CA GLU A 131 16.27 22.54 -18.34
C GLU A 131 16.95 22.76 -19.69
N LYS A 132 17.15 21.71 -20.50
CA LYS A 132 17.58 21.81 -21.91
C LYS A 132 16.59 22.58 -22.77
N SER A 133 15.29 22.37 -22.61
CA SER A 133 14.28 23.15 -23.32
C SER A 133 14.32 24.61 -22.92
N HIS A 134 14.55 24.95 -21.65
CA HIS A 134 14.77 26.32 -21.21
C HIS A 134 16.07 26.93 -21.79
N GLN A 135 17.13 26.13 -21.94
CA GLN A 135 18.40 26.56 -22.54
C GLN A 135 18.34 26.68 -24.09
N GLU A 136 17.61 25.77 -24.76
CA GLU A 136 17.36 25.74 -26.20
C GLU A 136 16.36 26.82 -26.63
N ILE A 137 15.36 27.14 -25.80
CA ILE A 137 14.45 28.30 -26.00
C ILE A 137 15.24 29.62 -25.99
N LEU A 138 16.34 29.70 -25.24
CA LEU A 138 17.19 30.88 -25.18
C LEU A 138 18.25 30.95 -26.31
N SER A 139 18.47 29.88 -27.06
CA SER A 139 19.63 29.77 -27.98
C SER A 139 19.33 29.36 -29.43
N LEU A 140 18.06 29.24 -29.85
CA LEU A 140 17.78 28.94 -31.27
C LEU A 140 17.53 30.19 -32.14
N PRO A 141 18.36 30.44 -33.17
CA PRO A 141 17.95 31.17 -34.36
C PRO A 141 17.08 30.27 -35.25
N TYR A 142 16.02 30.84 -35.82
CA TYR A 142 15.06 30.25 -36.77
C TYR A 142 15.58 29.07 -37.65
N HIS A 143 15.02 27.86 -37.49
CA HIS A 143 14.30 27.14 -38.57
C HIS A 143 13.67 25.79 -38.14
N GLU A 144 12.43 25.59 -38.60
CA GLU A 144 11.73 24.36 -38.99
C GLU A 144 11.45 23.17 -38.04
N LYS A 145 10.13 23.02 -37.79
CA LYS A 145 9.32 21.79 -37.82
C LYS A 145 9.42 20.81 -36.65
N ILE A 146 8.88 21.25 -35.50
CA ILE A 146 7.86 20.46 -34.78
C ILE A 146 6.74 21.45 -34.38
N GLN A 147 5.78 21.66 -35.28
CA GLN A 147 4.56 22.41 -34.96
C GLN A 147 3.61 21.51 -34.16
N VAL A 148 3.89 21.35 -32.87
CA VAL A 148 2.77 21.41 -31.94
C VAL A 148 2.38 22.89 -31.91
N PRO A 149 1.14 23.28 -32.21
CA PRO A 149 0.78 24.69 -32.29
C PRO A 149 1.18 25.36 -30.98
N VAL A 150 1.93 26.44 -31.05
CA VAL A 150 2.37 27.24 -29.88
C VAL A 150 1.18 27.51 -28.93
N THR A 151 -0.01 27.68 -29.52
CA THR A 151 -1.30 27.83 -28.82
C THR A 151 -1.70 26.64 -27.94
N LYS A 152 -1.42 25.38 -28.34
CA LYS A 152 -1.73 24.18 -27.55
C LYS A 152 -0.79 24.05 -26.35
N TRP A 153 0.48 24.43 -26.49
CA TRP A 153 1.42 24.47 -25.37
C TRP A 153 1.04 25.56 -24.36
N ASP A 154 0.67 26.75 -24.84
CA ASP A 154 0.20 27.83 -23.98
C ASP A 154 -1.08 27.43 -23.23
N GLN A 155 -2.02 26.76 -23.91
CA GLN A 155 -3.23 26.23 -23.28
C GLN A 155 -2.90 25.22 -22.18
N LEU A 156 -2.05 24.23 -22.46
CA LEU A 156 -1.65 23.22 -21.46
C LEU A 156 -0.87 23.84 -20.29
N LEU A 157 -0.10 24.90 -20.53
CA LEU A 157 0.62 25.62 -19.50
C LEU A 157 -0.34 26.36 -18.56
N GLU A 158 -1.36 27.01 -19.11
CA GLU A 158 -2.40 27.66 -18.31
C GLU A 158 -3.27 26.64 -17.57
N GLU A 159 -3.63 25.53 -18.19
CA GLU A 159 -4.34 24.42 -17.52
C GLU A 159 -3.51 23.86 -16.35
N LYS A 160 -2.21 23.64 -16.55
CA LYS A 160 -1.31 23.21 -15.47
C LYS A 160 -1.28 24.22 -14.33
N LYS A 161 -1.16 25.52 -14.62
CA LYS A 161 -1.19 26.57 -13.59
C LYS A 161 -2.53 26.60 -12.86
N TRP A 162 -3.63 26.41 -13.58
CA TRP A 162 -4.97 26.38 -13.01
C TRP A 162 -5.16 25.17 -12.09
N ILE A 163 -4.76 23.97 -12.53
CA ILE A 163 -4.80 22.75 -11.72
C ILE A 163 -3.94 22.91 -10.46
N GLN A 164 -2.78 23.54 -10.57
CA GLN A 164 -1.91 23.78 -9.42
C GLN A 164 -2.60 24.68 -8.37
N LYS A 165 -3.27 25.75 -8.81
CA LYS A 165 -4.05 26.62 -7.91
C LYS A 165 -5.22 25.88 -7.27
N GLU A 166 -5.92 25.03 -8.03
CA GLU A 166 -7.03 24.24 -7.47
C GLU A 166 -6.52 23.23 -6.43
N ILE A 167 -5.37 22.60 -6.66
CA ILE A 167 -4.72 21.74 -5.67
C ILE A 167 -4.39 22.51 -4.39
N GLU A 168 -3.89 23.74 -4.50
CA GLU A 168 -3.61 24.60 -3.35
C GLU A 168 -4.88 24.97 -2.57
N VAL A 169 -5.96 25.31 -3.29
CA VAL A 169 -7.28 25.58 -2.68
C VAL A 169 -7.82 24.34 -1.99
N LEU A 170 -7.72 23.16 -2.60
CA LEU A 170 -8.17 21.89 -2.01
C LEU A 170 -7.34 21.53 -0.78
N ARG A 171 -6.02 21.76 -0.79
CA ARG A 171 -5.16 21.59 0.39
C ARG A 171 -5.55 22.54 1.52
N ALA A 172 -5.85 23.81 1.22
CA ALA A 172 -6.33 24.75 2.23
C ALA A 172 -7.68 24.32 2.82
N LYS A 173 -8.61 23.85 1.98
CA LYS A 173 -9.89 23.28 2.44
C LYS A 173 -9.68 22.05 3.31
N LEU A 174 -8.73 21.18 2.97
CA LEU A 174 -8.40 20.00 3.76
C LEU A 174 -7.96 20.40 5.18
N VAL A 175 -7.04 21.34 5.31
CA VAL A 175 -6.57 21.83 6.63
C VAL A 175 -7.73 22.39 7.47
N VAL A 176 -8.67 23.12 6.86
CA VAL A 176 -9.86 23.63 7.56
C VAL A 176 -10.78 22.50 8.02
N LEU A 177 -10.95 21.45 7.20
CA LEU A 177 -11.75 20.29 7.56
C LEU A 177 -11.06 19.46 8.66
N GLU A 178 -9.75 19.26 8.60
CA GLU A 178 -8.97 18.61 9.65
C GLU A 178 -9.07 19.37 10.98
N ALA A 179 -9.01 20.70 10.95
CA ALA A 179 -9.22 21.51 12.16
C ALA A 179 -10.64 21.34 12.74
N LYS A 180 -11.67 21.25 11.89
CA LYS A 180 -13.04 20.96 12.33
C LYS A 180 -13.21 19.56 12.89
N ASP A 181 -12.56 18.57 12.27
CA ASP A 181 -12.55 17.19 12.76
C ASP A 181 -11.94 17.11 14.16
N GLN A 182 -10.77 17.74 14.37
CA GLN A 182 -10.17 17.81 15.70
C GLN A 182 -11.05 18.55 16.71
N GLN A 183 -11.71 19.65 16.30
CA GLN A 183 -12.64 20.37 17.16
C GLN A 183 -13.83 19.49 17.59
N LEU A 184 -14.46 18.79 16.65
CA LEU A 184 -15.59 17.89 16.95
C LEU A 184 -15.15 16.72 17.82
N LYS A 185 -13.95 16.19 17.61
CA LYS A 185 -13.40 15.13 18.46
C LYS A 185 -13.26 15.57 19.91
N ILE A 186 -12.79 16.80 20.16
CA ILE A 186 -12.71 17.36 21.51
C ILE A 186 -14.12 17.55 22.09
N GLU A 187 -15.06 18.11 21.31
CA GLU A 187 -16.44 18.33 21.76
C GLU A 187 -17.17 17.02 22.10
N ILE A 188 -16.97 15.96 21.31
CA ILE A 188 -17.49 14.62 21.60
C ILE A 188 -16.88 14.08 22.89
N GLN A 189 -15.56 14.19 23.06
CA GLN A 189 -14.89 13.71 24.27
C GLN A 189 -15.39 14.47 25.52
N GLU A 190 -15.61 15.78 25.42
CA GLU A 190 -16.16 16.59 26.51
C GLU A 190 -17.61 16.17 26.85
N GLN A 191 -18.44 15.90 25.84
CA GLN A 191 -19.78 15.36 26.04
C GLN A 191 -19.75 13.97 26.69
N ASP A 192 -18.86 13.09 26.26
CA ASP A 192 -18.68 11.76 26.84
C ASP A 192 -18.23 11.84 28.31
N CYS A 193 -17.30 12.75 28.63
CA CYS A 193 -16.91 13.03 30.01
C CYS A 193 -18.09 13.52 30.84
N HIS A 194 -18.89 14.45 30.31
CA HIS A 194 -20.07 14.97 31.00
C HIS A 194 -21.14 13.89 31.21
N ILE A 195 -21.39 13.01 30.24
CA ILE A 195 -22.29 11.85 30.40
C ILE A 195 -21.76 10.94 31.50
N HIS A 196 -20.46 10.65 31.51
CA HIS A 196 -19.84 9.80 32.52
C HIS A 196 -19.94 10.39 33.93
N GLU A 197 -19.74 11.71 34.09
CA GLU A 197 -19.93 12.42 35.35
C GLU A 197 -21.39 12.36 35.82
N GLN A 198 -22.35 12.59 34.92
CA GLN A 198 -23.78 12.45 35.24
C GLN A 198 -24.13 11.01 35.66
N ASP A 199 -23.62 10.01 34.96
CA ASP A 199 -23.86 8.60 35.30
C ASP A 199 -23.21 8.22 36.64
N TYR A 200 -22.03 8.77 36.95
CA TYR A 200 -21.38 8.61 38.25
C TYR A 200 -22.20 9.27 39.36
N GLU A 201 -22.63 10.52 39.18
CA GLU A 201 -23.50 11.24 40.13
C GLU A 201 -24.83 10.49 40.35
N LEU A 202 -25.51 10.07 39.27
CA LEU A 202 -26.72 9.26 39.35
C LEU A 202 -26.48 7.95 40.10
N SER A 203 -25.36 7.27 39.83
CA SER A 203 -24.97 6.04 40.54
C SER A 203 -24.75 6.29 42.03
N THR A 204 -24.14 7.42 42.41
CA THR A 204 -23.96 7.78 43.82
C THR A 204 -25.29 8.10 44.52
N LEU A 205 -26.18 8.83 43.85
CA LEU A 205 -27.52 9.14 44.37
C LEU A 205 -28.36 7.87 44.53
N LEU A 206 -28.32 6.97 43.55
CA LEU A 206 -29.01 5.69 43.60
C LEU A 206 -28.50 4.78 44.72
N ASN A 207 -27.21 4.85 45.08
CA ASN A 207 -26.65 4.11 46.21
C ASN A 207 -27.12 4.61 47.58
N TRP A 208 -27.59 5.85 47.69
CA TRP A 208 -28.15 6.43 48.93
C TRP A 208 -29.66 6.20 49.07
N VAL A 209 -30.34 5.74 48.02
CA VAL A 209 -31.79 5.49 48.03
C VAL A 209 -32.06 4.04 48.41
N SER A 210 -33.05 3.79 49.27
CA SER A 210 -33.39 2.42 49.68
C SER A 210 -34.05 1.63 48.53
N LEU A 211 -33.89 0.31 48.52
CA LEU A 211 -34.43 -0.56 47.45
C LEU A 211 -35.95 -0.38 47.25
N LYS A 212 -36.71 -0.12 48.33
CA LYS A 212 -38.16 0.10 48.25
C LYS A 212 -38.51 1.42 47.55
N GLU A 213 -37.78 2.49 47.85
CA GLU A 213 -37.97 3.80 47.21
C GLU A 213 -37.59 3.74 45.73
N LEU A 214 -36.50 3.05 45.39
CA LEU A 214 -36.10 2.84 44.00
C LEU A 214 -37.17 2.08 43.19
N GLN A 215 -37.81 1.07 43.80
CA GLN A 215 -38.94 0.36 43.18
C GLN A 215 -40.15 1.27 42.96
N THR A 216 -40.45 2.18 43.90
CA THR A 216 -41.55 3.15 43.73
C THR A 216 -41.25 4.15 42.62
N ILE A 217 -40.01 4.64 42.52
CA ILE A 217 -39.56 5.54 41.45
C ILE A 217 -39.62 4.83 40.09
N GLY A 218 -39.13 3.59 40.00
CA GLY A 218 -39.22 2.78 38.78
C GLY A 218 -40.66 2.55 38.32
N LYS A 219 -41.57 2.31 39.26
CA LYS A 219 -43.01 2.16 38.95
C LYS A 219 -43.64 3.47 38.48
N ALA A 220 -43.33 4.60 39.13
CA ALA A 220 -43.79 5.93 38.71
C ALA A 220 -43.28 6.30 37.31
N LEU A 221 -42.02 6.00 36.99
CA LEU A 221 -41.44 6.22 35.65
C LEU A 221 -42.12 5.35 34.59
N ALA A 222 -42.40 4.09 34.89
CA ALA A 222 -43.15 3.21 33.99
C ALA A 222 -44.57 3.74 33.73
N ASP A 223 -45.25 4.24 34.77
CA ASP A 223 -46.59 4.82 34.65
C ASP A 223 -46.57 6.12 33.82
N ILE A 224 -45.54 6.96 33.98
CA ILE A 224 -45.33 8.17 33.17
C ILE A 224 -45.04 7.80 31.70
N LEU A 225 -44.24 6.77 31.44
CA LEU A 225 -44.01 6.28 30.08
C LEU A 225 -45.31 5.78 29.45
N VAL A 226 -46.12 5.00 30.17
CA VAL A 226 -47.43 4.56 29.67
C VAL A 226 -48.37 5.76 29.41
N ALA A 227 -48.26 6.83 30.20
CA ALA A 227 -49.00 8.06 29.98
C ALA A 227 -48.47 8.88 28.78
N SER A 228 -47.16 8.90 28.53
CA SER A 228 -46.55 9.67 27.43
C SER A 228 -46.96 9.14 26.05
N HIS A 229 -47.12 7.82 25.90
CA HIS A 229 -47.65 7.18 24.70
C HIS A 229 -49.13 7.49 24.45
N LYS A 230 -49.84 8.08 25.42
CA LYS A 230 -51.24 8.52 25.31
C LYS A 230 -51.38 10.02 25.01
N ILE A 231 -50.27 10.77 24.99
CA ILE A 231 -50.28 12.19 24.59
C ILE A 231 -50.32 12.23 23.06
N PRO A 232 -51.36 12.81 22.42
CA PRO A 232 -51.33 13.04 20.99
C PRO A 232 -50.13 13.93 20.67
N TYR A 233 -49.21 13.45 19.83
CA TYR A 233 -48.10 14.25 19.31
C TYR A 233 -48.67 15.41 18.49
N SER A 234 -49.02 16.52 19.15
CA SER A 234 -49.09 17.82 18.51
C SER A 234 -47.65 18.17 18.14
N LEU A 235 -47.26 17.83 16.91
CA LEU A 235 -45.98 18.21 16.34
C LEU A 235 -46.00 19.69 15.92
N ASP A 236 -46.52 20.57 16.77
CA ASP A 236 -46.37 22.00 16.59
C ASP A 236 -44.96 22.39 17.01
N PHE A 237 -44.06 22.36 16.03
CA PHE A 237 -42.70 22.87 16.19
C PHE A 237 -42.73 24.29 16.78
N PRO A 238 -41.86 24.60 17.76
CA PRO A 238 -41.69 25.96 18.25
C PRO A 238 -41.49 26.93 17.08
N GLU A 239 -42.12 28.10 17.13
CA GLU A 239 -42.10 29.13 16.09
C GLU A 239 -40.72 29.42 15.47
N PRO A 240 -39.59 29.39 16.22
CA PRO A 240 -38.25 29.57 15.67
C PRO A 240 -37.81 28.49 14.67
N VAL A 241 -38.33 27.27 14.81
CA VAL A 241 -38.02 26.13 13.93
C VAL A 241 -38.90 26.18 12.67
N LYS A 242 -40.16 26.61 12.80
CA LYS A 242 -41.04 26.89 11.66
C LYS A 242 -40.47 28.01 10.78
N ARG A 243 -40.01 29.12 11.37
CA ARG A 243 -39.32 30.20 10.64
C ARG A 243 -38.07 29.72 9.90
N ARG A 244 -37.23 28.88 10.52
CA ARG A 244 -36.03 28.33 9.85
C ARG A 244 -36.37 27.46 8.65
N LYS A 245 -37.36 26.57 8.76
CA LYS A 245 -37.82 25.75 7.62
C LYS A 245 -38.42 26.60 6.49
N TYR A 246 -39.20 27.64 6.84
CA TYR A 246 -39.77 28.57 5.85
C TYR A 246 -38.67 29.37 5.13
N MET A 247 -37.69 29.89 5.86
CA MET A 247 -36.55 30.61 5.30
C MET A 247 -35.67 29.72 4.41
N ALA A 248 -35.45 28.46 4.80
CA ALA A 248 -34.72 27.49 3.98
C ALA A 248 -35.47 27.17 2.68
N SER A 249 -36.81 27.06 2.73
CA SER A 249 -37.63 26.84 1.54
C SER A 249 -37.61 28.05 0.60
N ILE A 250 -37.66 29.27 1.14
CA ILE A 250 -37.55 30.51 0.35
C ILE A 250 -36.15 30.65 -0.27
N ALA A 251 -35.09 30.36 0.48
CA ALA A 251 -33.72 30.38 -0.02
C ALA A 251 -33.51 29.36 -1.15
N HIS A 252 -34.09 28.16 -1.02
CA HIS A 252 -34.01 27.13 -2.05
C HIS A 252 -34.81 27.50 -3.32
N GLN A 253 -35.98 28.12 -3.17
CA GLN A 253 -36.73 28.65 -4.33
C GLN A 253 -36.00 29.80 -5.01
N ARG A 254 -35.38 30.71 -4.24
CA ARG A 254 -34.60 31.84 -4.77
C ARG A 254 -33.33 31.38 -5.49
N TRP A 255 -32.70 30.31 -5.01
CA TRP A 255 -31.59 29.66 -5.71
C TRP A 255 -32.04 29.02 -7.04
N LYS A 256 -33.22 28.38 -7.06
CA LYS A 256 -33.78 27.78 -8.29
C LYS A 256 -34.27 28.81 -9.32
N SER A 257 -34.76 29.98 -8.90
CA SER A 257 -35.29 30.99 -9.82
C SER A 257 -34.22 31.90 -10.43
N GLY A 258 -32.95 31.75 -10.05
CA GLY A 258 -31.83 32.47 -10.69
C GLY A 258 -31.89 34.00 -10.54
N VAL A 259 -32.72 34.52 -9.65
CA VAL A 259 -32.80 35.96 -9.35
C VAL A 259 -31.80 36.27 -8.25
N LYS A 260 -30.67 36.88 -8.63
CA LYS A 260 -29.76 37.55 -7.69
C LYS A 260 -30.52 38.70 -7.02
#